data_AF-A0A6I1R8J4-F1
#
_entry.id   AF-A0A6I1R8J4-F1
#
_cell.length_a   1.000
_cell.length_b   1.000
_cell.length_c   1.000
_cell.angle_alpha   90.00
_cell.angle_beta   90.00
_cell.angle_gamma   90.00
#
_symmetry.space_group_name_H-M   'P 1'
#
loop_
_entity.id
_entity.type
_entity.pdbx_description
1 polymer ?
#
loop_
_entity_poly.entity_id
_entity_poly.type
_entity_poly.pdbx_seq_one_letter_code
_entity_poly.pdbx_strand_id
1 'polypeptide(L)' 'MREKEKVVVAMSGGVDSSVTAGLLAEQGYDVEGVSLRMWEETLGPRVCSDHR' A
#
# COMPACT_ATOMS: atom_id res chain seq x y z
N MET A 1 -22.31 17.99 -4.33
CA MET A 1 -20.91 17.56 -4.59
C MET A 1 -21.00 16.21 -5.25
N ARG A 2 -20.29 15.96 -6.36
CA ARG A 2 -20.14 14.58 -6.86
C ARG A 2 -19.28 13.84 -5.84
N GLU A 3 -19.73 12.70 -5.35
CA GLU A 3 -18.91 11.89 -4.46
C GLU A 3 -17.65 11.47 -5.22
N LYS A 4 -16.50 11.59 -4.56
CA LYS A 4 -15.25 11.05 -5.11
C LYS A 4 -15.39 9.54 -5.13
N GLU A 5 -15.09 8.94 -6.28
CA GLU A 5 -15.10 7.49 -6.37
C GLU A 5 -13.99 6.92 -5.47
N LYS A 6 -14.37 5.96 -4.63
CA LYS A 6 -13.47 5.33 -3.65
C LYS A 6 -12.71 4.19 -4.29
N VAL A 7 -11.39 4.20 -4.14
CA VAL A 7 -10.49 3.19 -4.72
C VAL A 7 -9.61 2.61 -3.63
N VAL A 8 -9.60 1.29 -3.52
CA VAL A 8 -8.71 0.57 -2.60
C VAL A 8 -7.55 -0.02 -3.39
N VAL A 9 -6.31 0.33 -3.00
CA VAL A 9 -5.09 -0.13 -3.65
C VAL A 9 -4.39 -1.16 -2.76
N ALA A 10 -4.12 -2.35 -3.30
CA ALA A 10 -3.29 -3.34 -2.62
C ALA A 10 -1.82 -2.87 -2.60
N MET A 11 -1.33 -2.51 -1.42
CA MET A 11 0.02 -1.98 -1.19
C MET A 11 0.98 -3.12 -0.87
N SER A 12 1.72 -3.59 -1.87
CA SER A 12 2.72 -4.65 -1.72
C SER A 12 4.01 -4.18 -1.03
N GLY A 13 4.20 -2.86 -0.93
CA GLY A 13 5.47 -2.23 -0.51
C GLY A 13 6.43 -1.98 -1.68
N GLY A 14 6.04 -2.34 -2.90
CA GLY A 14 6.80 -2.05 -4.11
C GLY A 14 6.52 -0.65 -4.68
N VAL A 15 7.38 -0.23 -5.62
CA VAL A 15 7.26 1.05 -6.32
C VAL A 15 5.98 1.13 -7.16
N ASP A 16 5.58 0.03 -7.81
CA ASP A 16 4.41 0.00 -8.70
C ASP A 16 3.11 0.35 -7.97
N SER A 17 2.88 -0.26 -6.80
CA SER A 17 1.70 0.05 -5.97
C SER A 17 1.73 1.49 -5.44
N SER A 18 2.93 2.01 -5.16
CA SER A 18 3.10 3.38 -4.65
C SER A 18 2.81 4.42 -5.73
N VAL A 19 3.32 4.21 -6.95
CA VAL A 19 3.05 5.09 -8.10
C VAL A 19 1.57 5.02 -8.48
N THR A 20 0.97 3.83 -8.49
CA THR A 20 -0.45 3.64 -8.78
C THR A 20 -1.34 4.44 -7.82
N ALA A 21 -1.09 4.35 -6.51
CA ALA A 21 -1.82 5.12 -5.50
C ALA A 21 -1.65 6.64 -5.69
N GLY A 22 -0.43 7.09 -6.01
CA GLY A 22 -0.13 8.50 -6.28
C GLY A 22 -0.90 9.05 -7.49
N LEU A 23 -0.89 8.32 -8.60
CA LEU A 23 -1.59 8.73 -9.83
C LEU A 23 -3.11 8.80 -9.63
N LEU A 24 -3.70 7.88 -8.86
CA LEU A 24 -5.13 7.91 -8.54
C LEU A 24 -5.47 9.09 -7.62
N ALA A 25 -4.62 9.41 -6.65
CA ALA A 25 -4.81 10.59 -5.79
C ALA A 25 -4.74 11.90 -6.60
N GLU A 26 -3.77 12.02 -7.52
CA GLU A 26 -3.63 13.18 -8.42
C GLU A 26 -4.84 13.35 -9.36
N GLN A 27 -5.47 12.25 -9.75
CA GLN A 27 -6.71 12.27 -10.56
C GLN A 27 -7.97 12.61 -9.73
N GLY A 28 -7.84 12.78 -8.41
CA GLY A 28 -8.91 13.25 -7.54
C GLY A 28 -9.78 12.15 -6.91
N TYR A 29 -9.38 10.88 -7.02
CA TYR A 29 -10.04 9.77 -6.35
C TYR A 29 -9.85 9.83 -4.82
N ASP A 30 -10.74 9.17 -4.09
CA ASP A 30 -10.58 8.90 -2.66
C ASP A 30 -9.88 7.55 -2.49
N VAL A 31 -8.56 7.58 -2.26
CA VAL A 31 -7.69 6.40 -2.34
C VAL A 31 -7.31 5.90 -0.95
N GLU A 32 -7.54 4.62 -0.70
CA GLU A 32 -7.11 3.93 0.52
C GLU A 32 -6.13 2.79 0.18
N GLY A 33 -4.96 2.77 0.82
CA GLY A 33 -3.95 1.74 0.63
C GLY A 33 -4.08 0.61 1.65
N VAL A 34 -4.07 -0.65 1.21
CA VAL A 34 -4.17 -1.83 2.09
C VAL A 34 -3.00 -2.77 1.85
N SER A 35 -2.22 -3.05 2.89
CA SER A 35 -1.18 -4.08 2.86
C SER A 35 -1.71 -5.39 3.46
N LEU A 36 -1.75 -6.44 2.65
CA LEU A 36 -2.17 -7.77 3.10
C LEU A 36 -1.00 -8.55 3.69
N ARG A 37 -1.20 -9.13 4.87
CA ARG A 37 -0.29 -10.14 5.44
C ARG A 37 -0.78 -11.51 5.02
N MET A 38 -0.21 -12.06 3.95
CA MET A 38 -0.62 -13.37 3.40
C MET A 38 0.06 -14.55 4.10
N TRP A 39 1.21 -14.32 4.75
CA TRP A 39 1.94 -15.35 5.48
C TRP A 39 2.22 -14.85 6.90
N GLU A 40 1.91 -15.69 7.88
CA GLU A 40 2.30 -15.47 9.27
C GLU A 40 3.64 -16.16 9.50
N GLU A 41 4.74 -15.40 9.44
CA GLU A 41 6.02 -15.91 9.90
C GLU A 41 5.99 -15.97 11.43
N THR A 42 6.05 -17.17 12.01
CA THR A 42 6.33 -17.38 13.45
C THR A 42 7.79 -17.09 13.79
N LEU A 43 8.37 -16.06 13.18
CA LEU A 43 9.76 -15.66 13.41
C LEU A 43 9.76 -14.54 14.44
N GLY A 44 10.64 -14.70 15.43
CA GLY A 44 10.84 -13.80 16.58
C GLY A 44 11.11 -12.33 16.17
N PRO A 45 11.36 -11.44 17.14
CA PRO A 45 11.27 -10.00 16.96
C PRO A 45 11.98 -9.55 15.67
N ARG A 46 11.22 -8.94 14.77
CA ARG A 46 11.74 -8.36 13.53
C ARG A 46 12.71 -7.24 13.87
N VAL A 47 13.97 -7.60 14.00
CA VAL A 47 15.07 -6.66 13.86
C VAL A 47 15.08 -6.22 12.40
N CYS A 48 15.02 -4.91 12.18
CA CYS A 48 15.48 -4.33 10.93
C CYS A 48 17.00 -4.57 10.84
N SER A 49 17.42 -5.82 10.64
CA SER A 49 18.82 -6.19 10.53
C SER A 49 19.22 -6.22 9.07
N ASP A 50 19.92 -5.16 8.70
CA ASP A 50 21.17 -5.23 7.96
C ASP A 50 21.11 -5.77 6.53
N HIS A 51 21.02 -4.82 5.60
CA HIS A 51 21.75 -4.93 4.34
C HIS A 51 22.95 -3.99 4.41
N ARG A 52 24.06 -4.53 4.92
CA ARG A 52 25.35 -4.33 4.26
C ARG A 52 25.44 -5.39 3.16
#